data_AF-A0A7I7L2K4-F1
#
_entry.id   AF-A0A7I7L2K4-F1
#
_cell.length_a   1.000
_cell.length_b   1.000
_cell.length_c   1.000
_cell.angle_alpha   90.00
_cell.angle_beta   90.00
_cell.angle_gamma   90.00
#
_symmetry.space_group_name_H-M   'P 1'
#
loop_
_entity.id
_entity.type
_entity.pdbx_description
1 polymer ?
#
loop_
_entity_poly.entity_id
_entity_poly.type
_entity_poly.pdbx_seq_one_letter_code
_entity_poly.pdbx_strand_id
1 'polypeptide(L)'
;MPQEERVLLHGVQRRLANKHAALPVDHIAAVVQHAYSQFQSCRVREFLPLLVERRAEEELEELSFLRPELAAAALGELGVAAV
;
A
#
# COMPACT_ATOMS: atom_id res chain seq x y z
N MET A 1 4.16 -14.01 -2.85
CA MET A 1 4.40 -13.49 -1.49
C MET A 1 4.52 -14.65 -0.48
N PRO A 2 5.54 -14.69 0.39
CA PRO A 2 5.66 -15.62 1.53
C PRO A 2 4.58 -15.45 2.61
N GLN A 3 4.31 -16.50 3.41
CA GLN A 3 3.25 -16.47 4.44
C GLN A 3 3.56 -15.53 5.62
N GLU A 4 4.81 -15.50 6.06
CA GLU A 4 5.27 -14.64 7.17
C GLU A 4 5.10 -13.16 6.82
N GLU A 5 5.49 -12.79 5.60
CA GLU A 5 5.32 -11.44 5.10
C GLU A 5 3.84 -11.06 4.97
N ARG A 6 2.95 -12.01 4.64
CA ARG A 6 1.49 -11.74 4.59
C ARG A 6 0.98 -11.26 5.93
N VAL A 7 1.40 -11.91 7.01
CA VAL A 7 1.00 -11.54 8.37
C VAL A 7 1.53 -10.16 8.73
N LEU A 8 2.79 -9.88 8.37
CA LEU A 8 3.41 -8.57 8.61
C LEU A 8 2.71 -7.45 7.84
N LEU A 9 2.42 -7.66 6.55
CA LEU A 9 1.73 -6.67 5.73
C LEU A 9 0.26 -6.47 6.13
N HIS A 10 -0.42 -7.51 6.63
CA HIS A 10 -1.75 -7.34 7.19
C HIS A 10 -1.72 -6.41 8.43
N GLY A 11 -0.65 -6.48 9.23
CA GLY A 11 -0.37 -5.53 10.30
C GLY A 11 -0.20 -4.09 9.79
N VAL A 12 0.53 -3.90 8.69
CA VAL A 12 0.70 -2.61 8.02
C VAL A 12 -0.64 -2.08 7.50
N GLN A 13 -1.40 -2.89 6.75
CA GLN A 13 -2.72 -2.52 6.23
C GLN A 13 -3.65 -2.02 7.33
N ARG A 14 -3.68 -2.70 8.48
CA ARG A 14 -4.51 -2.30 9.61
C ARG A 14 -4.08 -0.96 10.21
N ARG A 15 -2.77 -0.69 10.34
CA ARG A 15 -2.27 0.60 10.83
C ARG A 15 -2.62 1.73 9.87
N LEU A 16 -2.43 1.53 8.58
CA LEU A 16 -2.77 2.52 7.55
C LEU A 16 -4.28 2.76 7.45
N ALA A 17 -5.10 1.71 7.54
CA ALA A 17 -6.55 1.85 7.56
C ALA A 17 -7.04 2.67 8.76
N ASN A 18 -6.42 2.51 9.93
CA ASN A 18 -6.72 3.33 11.11
C ASN A 18 -6.29 4.79 10.92
N LYS A 19 -5.11 5.03 10.31
CA LYS A 19 -4.58 6.38 10.06
C LYS A 19 -5.36 7.12 8.97
N HIS A 20 -5.79 6.41 7.94
CA HIS A 20 -6.51 6.94 6.77
C HIS A 20 -7.97 6.46 6.74
N ALA A 21 -8.69 6.65 7.85
CA ALA A 21 -10.06 6.13 8.01
C ALA A 21 -11.09 6.69 7.01
N ALA A 22 -10.75 7.76 6.29
CA ALA A 22 -11.57 8.32 5.21
C ALA A 22 -11.47 7.53 3.89
N LEU A 23 -10.48 6.63 3.76
CA LEU A 23 -10.25 5.85 2.56
C LEU A 23 -10.84 4.43 2.69
N PRO A 24 -11.39 3.87 1.60
CA PRO A 24 -11.80 2.47 1.57
C PRO A 24 -10.65 1.52 1.89
N VAL A 25 -10.94 0.46 2.64
CA VAL A 25 -9.93 -0.56 3.02
C VAL A 25 -9.32 -1.22 1.78
N ASP A 26 -10.10 -1.43 0.73
CA ASP A 26 -9.60 -2.01 -0.53
C ASP A 26 -8.56 -1.11 -1.21
N HIS A 27 -8.69 0.22 -1.09
CA HIS A 27 -7.70 1.16 -1.61
C HIS A 27 -6.40 1.08 -0.80
N ILE A 28 -6.50 1.02 0.53
CA ILE A 28 -5.34 0.83 1.40
C ILE A 28 -4.64 -0.50 1.06
N ALA A 29 -5.41 -1.57 0.84
CA ALA A 29 -4.85 -2.87 0.48
C ALA A 29 -4.12 -2.84 -0.87
N ALA A 30 -4.68 -2.17 -1.88
CA ALA A 30 -4.07 -2.00 -3.20
C ALA A 30 -2.75 -1.22 -3.10
N VAL A 31 -2.73 -0.11 -2.37
CA VAL A 31 -1.51 0.70 -2.18
C VAL A 31 -0.44 -0.08 -1.44
N VAL A 32 -0.79 -0.81 -0.37
CA VAL A 32 0.19 -1.67 0.34
C VAL A 32 0.75 -2.76 -0.58
N GLN A 33 -0.10 -3.35 -1.42
CA GLN A 33 0.34 -4.37 -2.37
C GLN A 33 1.26 -3.80 -3.45
N HIS A 34 0.97 -2.59 -3.93
CA HIS A 34 1.81 -1.85 -4.86
C HIS A 34 3.16 -1.46 -4.23
N ALA A 35 3.15 -0.89 -3.03
CA ALA A 35 4.37 -0.57 -2.29
C ALA A 35 5.23 -1.83 -2.07
N TYR A 36 4.63 -2.97 -1.70
CA TYR A 36 5.34 -4.24 -1.59
C TYR A 36 5.96 -4.70 -2.92
N SER A 37 5.31 -4.47 -4.06
CA SER A 37 5.82 -4.88 -5.37
C SER A 37 7.18 -4.23 -5.69
N GLN A 38 7.36 -2.97 -5.27
CA GLN A 38 8.60 -2.21 -5.46
C GLN A 38 9.79 -2.80 -4.70
N PHE A 39 9.55 -3.57 -3.63
CA PHE A 39 10.60 -4.21 -2.82
C PHE A 39 10.77 -5.71 -3.11
N GLN A 40 10.13 -6.27 -4.14
CA GLN A 40 10.23 -7.70 -4.44
C GLN A 40 11.67 -8.15 -4.72
N SER A 41 12.50 -7.29 -5.30
CA SER A 41 13.91 -7.55 -5.60
C SER A 41 14.86 -7.32 -4.40
N CYS A 42 14.38 -6.74 -3.30
CA CYS A 42 15.19 -6.48 -2.11
C CYS A 42 15.50 -7.79 -1.37
N ARG A 43 16.79 -8.00 -1.07
CA ARG A 43 17.27 -9.19 -0.33
C ARG A 43 17.07 -9.11 1.17
N VAL A 44 17.12 -7.90 1.74
CA VAL A 44 16.92 -7.68 3.18
C VAL A 44 15.42 -7.54 3.43
N ARG A 45 14.83 -8.55 4.10
CA ARG A 45 13.37 -8.64 4.32
C ARG A 45 12.93 -8.26 5.74
N GLU A 46 13.86 -8.17 6.69
CA GLU A 46 13.55 -7.86 8.09
C GLU A 46 12.92 -6.46 8.27
N PHE A 47 13.31 -5.50 7.42
CA PHE A 47 12.78 -4.14 7.41
C PHE A 47 11.65 -3.93 6.41
N LEU A 48 11.26 -4.98 5.67
CA LEU A 48 10.24 -4.90 4.63
C LEU A 48 8.92 -4.27 5.13
N PRO A 49 8.40 -4.60 6.32
CA PRO A 49 7.14 -4.01 6.80
C PRO A 49 7.25 -2.49 6.95
N LEU A 50 8.37 -1.99 7.47
CA LEU A 50 8.61 -0.56 7.68
C LEU A 50 8.75 0.18 6.36
N LEU A 51 9.48 -0.40 5.41
CA LEU A 51 9.69 0.19 4.08
C LEU A 51 8.38 0.23 3.28
N VAL A 52 7.61 -0.85 3.31
CA VAL A 52 6.30 -0.91 2.66
C VAL A 52 5.32 0.07 3.29
N GLU A 53 5.28 0.14 4.63
CA GLU A 53 4.42 1.10 5.33
C GLU A 53 4.77 2.54 4.94
N ARG A 54 6.05 2.92 5.01
CA ARG A 54 6.48 4.26 4.65
C ARG A 54 6.15 4.61 3.19
N ARG A 55 6.42 3.69 2.26
CA ARG A 55 6.13 3.92 0.84
C ARG A 55 4.62 4.06 0.59
N ALA A 56 3.82 3.24 1.26
CA ALA A 56 2.37 3.34 1.18
C ALA A 56 1.83 4.66 1.76
N GLU A 57 2.41 5.17 2.84
CA GLU A 57 2.04 6.49 3.38
C GLU A 57 2.32 7.61 2.38
N GLU A 58 3.52 7.62 1.77
CA GLU A 58 3.89 8.59 0.74
C GLU A 58 2.92 8.55 -0.45
N GLU A 59 2.57 7.35 -0.94
CA GLU A 59 1.60 7.18 -2.03
C GLU A 59 0.19 7.63 -1.64
N LEU A 60 -0.28 7.34 -0.42
CA LEU A 60 -1.59 7.78 0.06
C LEU A 60 -1.66 9.30 0.23
N GLU A 61 -0.57 9.93 0.68
CA GLU A 61 -0.47 11.38 0.79
C GLU A 61 -0.49 12.05 -0.59
N GLU A 62 0.27 11.52 -1.57
CA GLU A 62 0.25 11.98 -2.96
C GLU A 62 -1.14 11.87 -3.57
N LEU A 63 -1.81 10.73 -3.39
CA LEU A 63 -3.18 10.51 -3.84
C LEU A 63 -4.16 11.47 -3.16
N SER A 64 -3.99 11.76 -1.87
CA SER A 64 -4.84 12.73 -1.17
C SER A 64 -4.68 14.16 -1.71
N PHE A 65 -3.48 14.51 -2.20
CA PHE A 65 -3.16 15.83 -2.74
C PHE A 65 -3.70 16.03 -4.17
N LEU A 66 -3.75 14.98 -5.00
CA LEU A 66 -4.08 15.04 -6.43
C LEU A 66 -5.56 15.29 -6.81
N ARG A 67 -6.39 15.77 -5.87
CA ARG A 67 -7.86 15.75 -5.91
C ARG A 67 -8.44 14.32 -5.92
N PRO A 68 -9.48 14.06 -5.10
CA PRO A 68 -9.99 12.71 -4.85
C PRO A 68 -10.49 11.98 -6.10
N GLU A 69 -10.97 12.70 -7.12
CA GLU A 69 -11.42 12.10 -8.38
C GLU A 69 -10.28 11.54 -9.26
N LEU A 70 -9.10 12.15 -9.23
CA LEU A 70 -7.91 11.67 -9.94
C LEU A 70 -7.24 10.52 -9.17
N ALA A 71 -7.27 10.61 -7.84
CA ALA A 71 -6.83 9.54 -6.96
C ALA A 71 -7.64 8.25 -7.17
N ALA A 72 -8.96 8.35 -7.31
CA ALA A 72 -9.82 7.20 -7.61
C ALA A 72 -9.47 6.54 -8.95
N ALA A 73 -9.14 7.33 -9.98
CA ALA A 73 -8.69 6.81 -11.27
C ALA A 73 -7.30 6.13 -11.16
N ALA A 74 -6.34 6.76 -10.48
CA ALA A 74 -5.00 6.21 -10.27
C ALA A 74 -5.02 4.91 -9.45
N LEU A 75 -5.85 4.83 -8.41
CA LEU A 75 -6.07 3.60 -7.63
C LEU A 75 -6.74 2.50 -8.46
N GLY A 76 -7.62 2.87 -9.39
CA GLY A 76 -8.17 1.95 -10.38
C GLY A 76 -7.08 1.33 -11.26
N GLU A 77 -6.15 2.14 -11.77
CA GLU A 77 -5.01 1.66 -12.58
C GLU A 77 -4.05 0.77 -11.78
N LEU A 78 -3.81 1.09 -10.50
CA LEU A 78 -3.03 0.24 -9.58
C LEU A 78 -3.71 -1.13 -9.34
N GLY A 79 -5.05 -1.17 -9.34
CA GLY A 79 -5.82 -2.41 -9.27
C GLY A 79 -5.78 -3.24 -10.57
N VAL A 80 -5.71 -2.61 -11.74
CA VAL A 80 -5.61 -3.32 -13.04
C VAL A 80 -4.21 -3.90 -13.29
N ALA A 81 -3.16 -3.25 -12.78
CA ALA A 81 -1.78 -3.73 -12.93
C ALA A 81 -1.45 -4.99 -12.09
N ALA A 82 -2.37 -5.46 -11.24
CA ALA A 82 -2.18 -6.60 -10.34
C ALA A 82 -2.76 -7.94 -10.86
N VAL A 83 -3.19 -8.02 -12.12
CA VAL A 83 -3.72 -9.23 -12.80
C VAL A 83 -2.62 -9.92 -13.61
#